data_AF-A0A565BCM6-F1
#
_entry.id   AF-A0A565BCM6-F1
#
_cell.length_a   1.000
_cell.length_b   1.000
_cell.length_c   1.000
_cell.angle_alpha   90.00
_cell.angle_beta   90.00
_cell.angle_gamma   90.00
#
_symmetry.space_group_name_H-M   'P 1'
#
loop_
_entity.id
_entity.type
_entity.pdbx_description
1 polymer ?
#
loop_
_entity_poly.entity_id
_entity_poly.type
_entity_poly.pdbx_seq_one_letter_code
_entity_poly.pdbx_strand_id
1 'polypeptide(L)'
;MADEANRTAFLEIQASMIELSGKLKQVQNQMRNKEGDRKRAYLTLEELRALPQDTNTYKSIGRTFVLEPKTVLEGEQEQKLKDSEAAIASLQTSKEYLEKQTAEVENNLRELLQQEPGIARQIMSMSM
;
A
#
# COMPACT_ATOMS: atom_id res chain seq x y z
N MET A 1 -20.68 -14.28 -32.88
CA MET A 1 -20.77 -14.96 -31.58
C MET A 1 -19.41 -15.05 -30.90
N ALA A 2 -18.37 -15.60 -31.52
CA ALA A 2 -17.01 -15.62 -30.96
C ALA A 2 -16.41 -14.20 -30.78
N ASP A 3 -16.54 -13.33 -31.79
CA ASP A 3 -16.03 -11.95 -31.72
C ASP A 3 -16.64 -11.11 -30.58
N GLU A 4 -17.90 -11.34 -30.26
CA GLU A 4 -18.62 -10.63 -29.20
C GLU A 4 -18.22 -11.10 -27.80
N ALA A 5 -18.01 -12.42 -27.65
CA ALA A 5 -17.48 -13.00 -26.41
C ALA A 5 -16.05 -12.51 -26.14
N ASN A 6 -15.20 -12.47 -27.16
CA ASN A 6 -13.81 -12.03 -27.02
C ASN A 6 -13.70 -10.53 -26.75
N ARG A 7 -14.58 -9.70 -27.35
CA ARG A 7 -14.68 -8.28 -27.04
C ARG A 7 -15.12 -8.04 -25.59
N THR A 8 -16.07 -8.83 -25.11
CA THR A 8 -16.55 -8.74 -23.71
C THR A 8 -15.42 -9.12 -22.74
N ALA A 9 -14.74 -10.24 -22.99
CA ALA A 9 -13.59 -10.68 -22.20
C ALA A 9 -12.47 -9.62 -22.15
N PHE A 10 -12.19 -8.93 -23.27
CA PHE A 10 -11.22 -7.84 -23.29
C PHE A 10 -11.62 -6.68 -22.37
N LEU A 11 -12.88 -6.24 -22.41
CA LEU A 11 -13.37 -5.16 -21.56
C LEU A 11 -13.31 -5.52 -20.07
N GLU A 12 -13.61 -6.77 -19.72
CA GLU A 12 -13.50 -7.29 -18.36
C GLU A 12 -12.05 -7.33 -17.87
N ILE A 13 -11.11 -7.77 -18.73
CA ILE A 13 -9.67 -7.75 -18.44
C ILE A 13 -9.19 -6.32 -18.23
N GLN A 14 -9.60 -5.37 -19.08
CA GLN A 14 -9.21 -3.96 -18.95
C GLN A 14 -9.76 -3.34 -17.66
N ALA A 15 -11.03 -3.60 -17.33
CA ALA A 15 -11.63 -3.14 -16.08
C ALA A 15 -10.86 -3.70 -14.87
N SER A 16 -10.52 -4.99 -14.90
CA SER A 16 -9.72 -5.65 -13.86
C SER A 16 -8.33 -5.03 -13.72
N MET A 17 -7.64 -4.72 -14.82
CA MET A 17 -6.34 -4.03 -14.77
C MET A 17 -6.42 -2.65 -14.11
N ILE A 18 -7.45 -1.87 -14.43
CA ILE A 18 -7.67 -0.55 -13.83
C ILE A 18 -7.90 -0.68 -12.33
N GLU A 19 -8.75 -1.63 -11.91
CA GLU A 19 -9.05 -1.88 -10.51
C GLU A 19 -7.81 -2.30 -9.72
N LEU A 20 -7.06 -3.29 -10.23
CA LEU A 20 -5.84 -3.81 -9.59
C LEU A 20 -4.77 -2.72 -9.49
N SER A 21 -4.58 -1.92 -10.54
CA SER A 21 -3.66 -0.78 -10.52
C SER A 21 -4.03 0.25 -9.44
N GLY A 22 -5.33 0.52 -9.29
CA GLY A 22 -5.85 1.39 -8.23
C GLY A 22 -5.55 0.84 -6.83
N LYS A 23 -5.83 -0.44 -6.59
CA LYS A 23 -5.56 -1.12 -5.31
C LYS A 23 -4.07 -1.14 -4.99
N LEU A 24 -3.21 -1.46 -5.96
CA LEU A 24 -1.75 -1.45 -5.78
C LEU A 24 -1.24 -0.06 -5.36
N LYS A 25 -1.69 0.99 -6.05
CA LYS A 25 -1.33 2.37 -5.69
C LYS A 25 -1.79 2.74 -4.28
N GLN A 26 -2.98 2.31 -3.89
CA GLN A 26 -3.49 2.52 -2.53
C GLN A 26 -2.61 1.83 -1.49
N VAL A 27 -2.28 0.54 -1.67
CA VAL A 27 -1.41 -0.21 -0.74
C VAL A 27 -0.03 0.42 -0.65
N GLN A 28 0.57 0.81 -1.77
CA GLN A 28 1.87 1.50 -1.79
C GLN A 28 1.85 2.83 -1.02
N ASN A 29 0.78 3.62 -1.15
CA ASN A 29 0.63 4.86 -0.38
C ASN A 29 0.46 4.59 1.12
N GLN A 30 -0.33 3.57 1.50
CA GLN A 30 -0.50 3.17 2.89
C GLN A 30 0.83 2.71 3.50
N MET A 31 1.61 1.91 2.77
CA MET A 31 2.95 1.48 3.21
C MET A 31 3.86 2.68 3.46
N ARG A 32 3.95 3.62 2.52
CA ARG A 32 4.79 4.83 2.67
C ARG A 32 4.42 5.64 3.90
N ASN A 33 3.12 5.78 4.18
CA ASN A 33 2.65 6.47 5.38
C ASN A 33 3.08 5.74 6.66
N LYS A 34 2.94 4.40 6.70
CA LYS A 34 3.37 3.58 7.83
C LYS A 34 4.87 3.55 8.02
N GLU A 35 5.66 3.59 6.96
CA GLU A 35 7.12 3.77 7.04
C GLU A 35 7.48 5.11 7.67
N GLY A 36 6.75 6.18 7.34
CA GLY A 36 6.87 7.49 7.96
C GLY A 36 6.57 7.45 9.46
N ASP A 37 5.47 6.81 9.85
CA ASP A 37 5.10 6.61 11.27
C ASP A 37 6.15 5.81 12.03
N ARG A 38 6.61 4.69 11.44
CA ARG A 38 7.68 3.83 11.98
C ARG A 38 8.94 4.64 12.25
N LYS A 39 9.39 5.41 11.25
CA LYS A 39 10.62 6.22 11.36
C LYS A 39 10.50 7.30 12.43
N ARG A 40 9.34 7.98 12.52
CA ARG A 40 9.10 8.99 13.57
C ARG A 40 9.12 8.37 14.96
N ALA A 41 8.44 7.23 15.14
CA ALA A 41 8.42 6.51 16.41
C ALA A 41 9.82 6.07 16.84
N TYR A 42 10.58 5.46 15.92
CA TYR A 42 11.95 5.04 16.15
C TYR A 42 12.86 6.22 16.57
N LEU A 43 12.87 7.31 15.80
CA LEU A 43 13.71 8.46 16.12
C LEU A 43 13.32 9.09 17.46
N THR A 44 12.01 9.20 17.75
CA THR A 44 11.55 9.75 19.03
C THR A 44 11.97 8.85 20.20
N LEU A 45 11.91 7.53 20.03
CA LEU A 45 12.33 6.57 21.04
C LEU A 45 13.84 6.66 21.32
N GLU A 46 14.66 6.79 20.28
CA GLU A 46 16.12 6.93 20.44
C GLU A 46 16.48 8.23 21.18
N GLU A 47 15.82 9.34 20.83
CA GLU A 47 15.99 10.62 21.53
C GLU A 47 15.55 10.52 23.00
N LEU A 48 14.40 9.90 23.28
CA LEU A 48 13.94 9.68 24.66
C LEU A 48 14.94 8.85 25.46
N ARG A 49 15.43 7.75 24.89
CA ARG A 49 16.38 6.84 25.56
C ARG A 49 17.69 7.52 25.92
N ALA A 50 18.15 8.46 25.11
CA ALA A 50 19.37 9.23 25.37
C ALA A 50 19.24 10.20 26.57
N LEU A 51 18.02 10.56 26.99
CA LEU A 51 17.80 11.49 28.11
C LEU A 51 17.98 10.81 29.47
N PRO A 52 18.42 11.54 30.52
CA PRO A 52 18.36 11.08 31.90
C PRO A 52 16.94 10.67 32.33
N GLN A 53 16.82 9.70 33.25
CA GLN A 53 15.53 9.14 33.64
C GLN A 53 14.63 10.10 34.43
N ASP A 54 15.22 11.10 35.09
CA ASP A 54 14.57 12.17 35.84
C ASP A 54 14.16 13.37 34.97
N THR A 55 14.37 13.30 33.66
CA THR A 55 14.00 14.37 32.73
C THR A 55 12.48 14.54 32.71
N ASN A 56 12.00 15.77 32.92
CA ASN A 56 10.60 16.12 32.71
C ASN A 56 10.24 15.95 31.23
N THR A 57 9.32 15.03 30.94
CA THR A 57 8.82 14.81 29.58
C THR A 57 7.35 15.19 29.46
N TYR A 58 6.94 15.66 28.29
CA TYR A 58 5.59 16.13 28.06
C TYR A 58 4.97 15.48 26.82
N LYS A 59 3.76 14.96 26.98
CA LYS A 59 2.95 14.39 25.89
C LYS A 59 2.05 15.45 25.28
N SER A 60 2.05 15.57 23.95
CA SER A 60 1.10 16.44 23.25
C SER A 60 -0.30 15.84 23.22
N ILE A 61 -1.31 16.62 23.60
CA ILE A 61 -2.74 16.30 23.44
C ILE A 61 -3.40 17.46 22.68
N GLY A 62 -3.57 17.31 21.36
CA GLY A 62 -4.02 18.41 20.52
C GLY A 62 -3.03 19.59 20.54
N ARG A 63 -3.42 20.70 21.17
CA ARG A 63 -2.58 21.90 21.33
C ARG A 63 -1.97 22.05 22.72
N THR A 64 -2.26 21.14 23.65
CA THR A 64 -1.73 21.17 25.02
C THR A 64 -0.62 20.14 25.20
N PHE A 65 0.19 20.32 26.24
CA PHE A 65 1.26 19.42 26.64
C PHE A 65 1.08 19.05 28.10
N VAL A 66 1.06 17.75 28.40
CA VAL A 66 0.83 17.22 29.75
C VAL A 66 2.10 16.53 30.22
N LEU A 67 2.51 16.79 31.46
CA LEU A 67 3.66 16.15 32.09
C LEU A 67 3.37 14.64 32.22
N GLU A 68 4.25 13.82 31.66
CA GLU A 68 4.16 12.36 31.70
C GLU A 68 5.54 11.77 32.01
N PRO A 69 5.64 10.62 32.70
CA PRO A 69 6.91 9.95 32.91
C PRO A 69 7.54 9.52 31.58
N LYS A 70 8.86 9.65 31.48
CA LYS A 70 9.63 9.23 30.30
C LYS A 70 9.32 7.79 29.88
N THR A 71 9.20 6.88 30.85
CA THR A 71 8.91 5.46 30.61
C THR A 71 7.57 5.21 29.92
N VAL A 72 6.56 6.05 30.18
CA VAL A 72 5.27 5.98 29.50
C VAL A 72 5.44 6.36 28.04
N LEU A 73 6.16 7.45 27.74
CA LEU A 73 6.41 7.87 26.37
C LEU A 73 7.26 6.86 25.58
N GLU A 74 8.26 6.25 26.22
CA GLU A 74 9.06 5.18 25.62
C GLU A 74 8.17 3.98 25.25
N GLY A 75 7.32 3.52 26.18
CA GLY A 75 6.38 2.42 25.92
C GLY A 75 5.41 2.72 24.79
N GLU A 76 4.91 3.97 24.70
CA GLU A 76 4.04 4.40 23.60
C GLU A 76 4.77 4.41 22.25
N GLN A 77 6.01 4.90 22.20
CA GLN A 77 6.79 4.86 20.95
C GLN A 77 7.18 3.44 20.56
N GLU A 78 7.52 2.57 21.52
CA GLU A 78 7.80 1.15 21.26
C GLU A 78 6.57 0.43 20.71
N GLN A 79 5.39 0.67 21.29
CA GLN A 79 4.16 0.08 20.78
C GLN A 79 3.84 0.59 19.38
N LYS A 80 3.95 1.91 19.15
CA LYS A 80 3.73 2.52 17.84
C LYS A 80 4.70 2.00 16.77
N LEU A 81 5.95 1.75 17.15
CA LEU A 81 6.96 1.14 16.30
C LEU A 81 6.54 -0.28 15.89
N LYS A 82 6.20 -1.14 16.85
CA LYS A 82 5.74 -2.51 16.63
C LYS A 82 4.48 -2.57 15.76
N ASP A 83 3.49 -1.73 16.05
CA ASP A 83 2.24 -1.67 15.28
C ASP A 83 2.49 -1.25 13.84
N SER A 84 3.41 -0.29 13.62
CA SER A 84 3.78 0.17 12.29
C SER A 84 4.52 -0.92 11.50
N GLU A 85 5.42 -1.66 12.15
CA GLU A 85 6.13 -2.80 11.53
C GLU A 85 5.18 -3.93 11.16
N ALA A 86 4.26 -4.31 12.06
CA ALA A 86 3.23 -5.31 11.79
C ALA A 86 2.32 -4.89 10.63
N ALA A 87 1.91 -3.61 10.59
CA ALA A 87 1.10 -3.07 9.49
C ALA A 87 1.85 -3.10 8.15
N ILE A 88 3.14 -2.73 8.13
CA ILE A 88 3.97 -2.80 6.92
C ILE A 88 4.09 -4.24 6.43
N ALA A 89 4.34 -5.21 7.31
CA ALA A 89 4.44 -6.63 6.94
C ALA A 89 3.12 -7.18 6.34
N SER A 90 1.99 -6.79 6.91
CA SER A 90 0.67 -7.16 6.37
C SER A 90 0.42 -6.52 5.00
N LEU A 91 0.71 -5.23 4.84
CA LEU A 91 0.57 -4.52 3.57
C LEU A 91 1.52 -5.07 2.49
N GLN A 92 2.71 -5.50 2.86
CA GLN A 92 3.66 -6.14 1.95
C GLN A 92 3.10 -7.46 1.41
N THR A 93 2.53 -8.30 2.27
CA THR A 93 1.83 -9.53 1.84
C THR A 93 0.66 -9.21 0.89
N SER A 94 -0.12 -8.16 1.19
CA SER A 94 -1.22 -7.74 0.32
C SER A 94 -0.73 -7.22 -1.03
N LYS A 95 0.37 -6.48 -1.05
CA LYS A 95 1.01 -6.00 -2.29
C LYS A 95 1.46 -7.17 -3.16
N GLU A 96 2.17 -8.14 -2.61
CA GLU A 96 2.64 -9.31 -3.34
C GLU A 96 1.49 -10.13 -3.95
N TYR A 97 0.38 -10.25 -3.21
CA TYR A 97 -0.83 -10.88 -3.73
C TYR A 97 -1.42 -10.12 -4.93
N LEU A 98 -1.55 -8.80 -4.83
CA LEU A 98 -2.06 -7.96 -5.92
C LEU A 98 -1.10 -7.95 -7.14
N GLU A 99 0.21 -8.02 -6.92
CA GLU A 99 1.20 -8.12 -8.00
C GLU A 99 1.05 -9.45 -8.76
N LYS A 100 0.80 -10.56 -8.06
CA LYS A 100 0.49 -11.86 -8.70
C LYS A 100 -0.79 -11.79 -9.52
N GLN A 101 -1.86 -11.22 -8.98
CA GLN A 101 -3.12 -11.02 -9.73
C GLN A 101 -2.92 -10.15 -10.96
N THR A 102 -2.11 -9.10 -10.85
CA THR A 102 -1.80 -8.22 -11.98
C THR A 102 -1.08 -8.98 -13.08
N ALA A 103 -0.08 -9.80 -12.72
CA ALA A 103 0.64 -10.64 -13.68
C ALA A 103 -0.27 -11.68 -14.36
N GLU A 104 -1.22 -12.27 -13.63
CA GLU A 104 -2.22 -13.18 -14.18
C GLU A 104 -3.12 -12.48 -15.20
N VAL A 105 -3.65 -11.30 -14.87
CA VAL A 105 -4.49 -10.51 -15.78
C VAL A 105 -3.71 -10.03 -17.01
N GLU A 106 -2.44 -9.66 -16.86
CA GLU A 106 -1.56 -9.33 -17.99
C GLU A 106 -1.30 -10.53 -18.91
N ASN A 107 -1.11 -11.72 -18.35
CA ASN A 107 -0.96 -12.95 -19.14
C ASN A 107 -2.25 -13.29 -19.89
N ASN A 108 -3.41 -13.19 -19.23
CA ASN A 108 -4.71 -13.40 -19.89
C ASN A 108 -4.92 -12.43 -21.05
N LEU A 109 -4.51 -11.16 -20.90
CA LEU A 109 -4.55 -10.20 -22.00
C LEU A 109 -3.65 -10.62 -23.15
N ARG A 110 -2.41 -11.04 -22.87
CA ARG A 110 -1.47 -11.48 -23.90
C ARG A 110 -1.99 -12.68 -24.67
N GLU A 111 -2.55 -13.67 -23.99
CA GLU A 111 -3.16 -14.86 -24.60
C GLU A 111 -4.34 -14.48 -25.50
N LEU A 112 -5.24 -13.61 -25.02
CA LEU A 112 -6.38 -13.13 -25.81
C LEU A 112 -5.93 -12.43 -27.11
N LEU A 113 -4.89 -11.58 -27.02
CA LEU A 113 -4.34 -10.87 -28.19
C LEU A 113 -3.61 -11.79 -29.17
N GLN A 114 -3.00 -12.88 -28.69
CA GLN A 114 -2.36 -13.88 -29.55
C GLN A 114 -3.38 -14.73 -30.31
N GLN A 115 -4.50 -15.08 -29.65
CA GLN A 115 -5.57 -15.86 -30.26
C GLN A 115 -6.31 -15.04 -31.34
N GLU A 116 -6.50 -13.75 -31.12
CA GLU A 116 -7.31 -12.89 -32.00
C GLU A 116 -6.63 -11.53 -32.29
N PRO A 117 -5.65 -11.50 -33.22
CA PRO A 117 -4.95 -10.26 -33.59
C PRO A 117 -5.86 -9.21 -34.26
N GLY A 118 -7.05 -9.60 -34.72
CA GLY A 118 -8.07 -8.70 -35.25
C GLY A 118 -8.68 -7.77 -34.19
N ILE A 119 -8.76 -8.23 -32.94
CA ILE A 119 -9.29 -7.45 -31.80
C ILE A 119 -8.39 -6.25 -31.51
N ALA A 120 -7.06 -6.43 -31.57
CA ALA A 120 -6.10 -5.34 -31.41
C ALA A 120 -6.31 -4.20 -32.41
N ARG A 121 -6.65 -4.53 -33.67
CA ARG A 121 -6.93 -3.54 -34.73
C ARG A 121 -8.27 -2.83 -34.53
N GLN A 122 -9.31 -3.54 -34.10
CA GLN A 122 -10.60 -2.91 -33.76
C GLN A 122 -10.48 -1.98 -32.55
N ILE A 123 -9.67 -2.33 -31.56
CA ILE A 123 -9.44 -1.48 -30.39
C ILE A 123 -8.70 -0.19 -30.76
N MET A 124 -7.60 -0.28 -31.54
CA MET A 124 -6.85 0.90 -31.98
C MET A 124 -7.65 1.86 -32.85
N SER A 125 -8.70 1.38 -33.52
CA SER A 125 -9.62 2.22 -34.30
C SER A 125 -10.77 2.79 -33.48
N MET A 126 -11.02 2.31 -32.26
CA MET A 126 -12.03 2.82 -31.34
C MET A 126 -11.49 3.86 -30.33
N SER A 127 -10.17 3.92 -30.14
CA SER A 127 -9.50 4.89 -29.26
C SER A 127 -9.01 6.16 -29.98
N MET A 128 -9.36 6.34 -31.27
CA MET A 128 -9.28 7.59 -32.03
C MET A 128 -10.67 8.22 -32.13
#